data_AF-Q4CW65-F1
#
_entry.id   AF-Q4CW65-F1
#
_cell.length_a   1.000
_cell.length_b   1.000
_cell.length_c   1.000
_cell.angle_alpha   90.00
_cell.angle_beta   90.00
_cell.angle_gamma   90.00
#
_symmetry.space_group_name_H-M   'P 1'
#
loop_
_entity.id
_entity.type
_entity.pdbx_description
1 polymer ?
#
loop_
_entity_poly.entity_id
_entity_poly.type
_entity_poly.pdbx_seq_one_letter_code
_entity_poly.pdbx_strand_id
1 'polypeptide(L)'
;MGCGPSTQCASTVSGSDVTGWKPHAGEEDENGGGTRARFFRRGHAKSGGKRSNDEGQRTSPPLVHSYHCGGPSVSGGEVLPALWYSDCTKAAWKKDGASLAQDDTVLLYRIVLPRPPYEVWAFYNDTKDIQFYVTIHFYPHPEQRRELLMPLGATTVVWLEDGSQNGMDAGSAVAKLVVGPTETALAVEGHMVAYRIIVNGFPANFMMQ
;
A
#
# COMPACT_ATOMS: atom_id res chain seq x y z
N MET A 1 -27.15 9.23 -27.04
CA MET A 1 -26.51 8.05 -27.67
C MET A 1 -25.10 8.46 -28.04
N GLY A 2 -24.09 7.87 -27.41
CA GLY A 2 -22.69 8.22 -27.64
C GLY A 2 -21.79 7.67 -26.53
N CYS A 3 -21.49 6.38 -26.58
CA CYS A 3 -20.46 5.77 -25.73
C CYS A 3 -19.09 6.20 -26.29
N GLY A 4 -18.44 7.17 -25.65
CA GLY A 4 -17.03 7.48 -25.89
C GLY A 4 -16.12 6.40 -25.28
N PRO A 5 -14.98 6.08 -25.90
CA PRO A 5 -14.08 5.05 -25.38
C PRO A 5 -13.43 5.55 -24.08
N SER A 6 -13.62 4.79 -23.00
CA SER A 6 -12.91 5.01 -21.73
C SER A 6 -11.48 4.50 -21.88
N THR A 7 -10.56 5.42 -22.06
CA THR A 7 -9.11 5.23 -22.22
C THR A 7 -8.50 4.99 -20.84
N GLN A 8 -8.57 3.77 -20.33
CA GLN A 8 -8.15 3.40 -18.97
C GLN A 8 -6.73 2.84 -18.96
N CYS A 9 -5.86 3.39 -18.10
CA CYS A 9 -4.70 2.67 -17.60
C CYS A 9 -5.07 1.98 -16.32
N ALA A 10 -5.00 0.65 -16.27
CA ALA A 10 -5.16 -0.09 -15.03
C ALA A 10 -3.88 -0.89 -14.77
N SER A 11 -3.22 -0.63 -13.65
CA SER A 11 -2.20 -1.52 -13.11
C SER A 11 -2.64 -2.04 -11.74
N THR A 12 -2.08 -3.17 -11.36
CA THR A 12 -2.27 -3.78 -10.05
C THR A 12 -0.91 -4.04 -9.46
N VAL A 13 -0.66 -3.46 -8.28
CA VAL A 13 0.50 -3.81 -7.45
C VAL A 13 -0.05 -4.43 -6.17
N SER A 14 0.32 -5.70 -5.93
CA SER A 14 0.05 -6.39 -4.67
C SER A 14 1.31 -6.36 -3.82
N GLY A 15 1.19 -5.96 -2.56
CA GLY A 15 2.27 -6.02 -1.57
C GLY A 15 1.85 -6.94 -0.42
N SER A 16 2.68 -7.94 -0.11
CA SER A 16 2.53 -8.73 1.12
C SER A 16 3.90 -8.89 1.77
N ASP A 17 4.21 -8.01 2.72
CA ASP A 17 5.26 -8.29 3.68
C ASP A 17 4.59 -8.91 4.90
N VAL A 18 4.69 -10.24 5.01
CA VAL A 18 4.71 -11.08 6.21
C VAL A 18 4.36 -12.51 5.77
N THR A 19 5.36 -13.38 5.93
CA THR A 19 5.27 -14.82 5.77
C THR A 19 4.17 -15.41 6.67
N GLY A 20 3.21 -16.12 6.08
CA GLY A 20 2.61 -17.28 6.74
C GLY A 20 1.17 -17.18 7.29
N TRP A 21 0.32 -16.29 6.79
CA TRP A 21 -1.12 -16.36 7.13
C TRP A 21 -1.93 -17.10 6.06
N LYS A 22 -2.55 -18.22 6.45
CA LYS A 22 -3.66 -18.87 5.74
C LYS A 22 -4.95 -18.61 6.53
N PRO A 23 -6.05 -18.16 5.91
CA PRO A 23 -7.34 -18.11 6.58
C PRO A 23 -7.78 -19.53 6.96
N HIS A 24 -8.17 -19.71 8.23
CA HIS A 24 -8.76 -20.97 8.70
C HIS A 24 -10.17 -21.08 8.10
N ALA A 25 -10.36 -22.01 7.16
CA ALA A 25 -11.70 -22.50 6.84
C ALA A 25 -12.18 -23.35 8.02
N GLY A 26 -13.32 -22.97 8.61
CA GLY A 26 -14.00 -23.77 9.62
C GLY A 26 -14.75 -24.91 8.94
N GLU A 27 -14.40 -26.14 9.31
CA GLU A 27 -15.24 -27.33 9.15
C GLU A 27 -15.25 -28.07 10.50
N GLU A 28 -16.42 -27.95 11.15
CA GLU A 28 -17.24 -29.00 11.78
C GLU A 28 -16.67 -29.91 12.90
N ASP A 29 -17.50 -29.98 13.94
CA ASP A 29 -17.42 -30.81 15.15
C ASP A 29 -17.26 -32.31 14.86
N GLU A 30 -16.53 -33.04 15.73
CA GLU A 30 -17.05 -34.22 16.45
C GLU A 30 -15.99 -34.94 17.31
N ASN A 31 -16.29 -35.06 18.61
CA ASN A 31 -16.08 -36.21 19.51
C ASN A 31 -14.69 -36.82 19.84
N GLY A 32 -14.47 -36.98 21.16
CA GLY A 32 -13.55 -37.95 21.80
C GLY A 32 -12.26 -37.30 22.32
N GLY A 33 -11.95 -37.18 23.61
CA GLY A 33 -12.04 -38.16 24.70
C GLY A 33 -10.60 -38.55 25.10
N GLY A 34 -10.05 -38.06 26.24
CA GLY A 34 -8.70 -38.48 26.65
C GLY A 34 -7.93 -37.65 27.71
N THR A 35 -8.40 -37.68 28.96
CA THR A 35 -7.67 -37.86 30.24
C THR A 35 -6.16 -37.51 30.42
N ARG A 36 -5.90 -36.60 31.40
CA ARG A 36 -4.75 -36.50 32.39
C ARG A 36 -3.32 -36.30 31.82
N ALA A 37 -2.36 -35.59 32.44
CA ALA A 37 -2.10 -35.22 33.84
C ALA A 37 -1.21 -33.96 33.94
N ARG A 38 -1.29 -33.30 35.11
CA ARG A 38 -0.43 -32.21 35.61
C ARG A 38 1.02 -32.65 35.81
N PHE A 39 2.01 -31.74 35.76
CA PHE A 39 3.01 -31.56 36.84
C PHE A 39 3.83 -30.26 36.66
N PHE A 40 4.03 -29.57 37.78
CA PHE A 40 4.77 -28.32 38.00
C PHE A 40 6.30 -28.51 37.93
N ARG A 41 7.07 -27.46 37.56
CA ARG A 41 7.94 -26.68 38.49
C ARG A 41 8.95 -25.75 37.79
N ARG A 42 9.10 -24.57 38.40
CA ARG A 42 10.13 -23.51 38.25
C ARG A 42 11.57 -24.03 38.27
N GLY A 43 12.44 -23.34 37.51
CA GLY A 43 13.89 -23.30 37.72
C GLY A 43 14.52 -22.07 37.08
N HIS A 44 14.93 -21.09 37.89
CA HIS A 44 15.76 -19.94 37.53
C HIS A 44 17.22 -20.35 37.33
N ALA A 45 17.93 -19.77 36.35
CA ALA A 45 19.37 -19.47 36.47
C ALA A 45 19.79 -18.38 35.46
N LYS A 46 20.52 -17.38 35.96
CA LYS A 46 21.16 -16.26 35.25
C LYS A 46 22.53 -16.66 34.69
N SER A 47 22.97 -16.05 33.58
CA SER A 47 24.36 -15.75 33.18
C SER A 47 24.33 -15.50 31.66
N GLY A 48 24.67 -14.33 31.10
CA GLY A 48 25.94 -13.62 31.22
C GLY A 48 26.62 -13.67 29.85
N GLY A 49 26.52 -12.59 29.06
CA GLY A 49 27.09 -12.56 27.70
C GLY A 49 27.04 -11.18 27.07
N LYS A 50 28.03 -10.34 27.40
CA LYS A 50 28.39 -9.12 26.67
C LYS A 50 28.88 -9.49 25.28
N ARG A 51 28.22 -9.02 24.22
CA ARG A 51 28.83 -8.80 22.90
C ARG A 51 28.34 -7.47 22.37
N SER A 52 29.25 -6.49 22.37
CA SER A 52 29.15 -5.27 21.57
C SER A 52 29.43 -5.64 20.12
N ASN A 53 28.44 -5.54 19.25
CA ASN A 53 28.67 -5.45 17.81
C ASN A 53 28.53 -3.98 17.42
N ASP A 54 29.68 -3.34 17.35
CA ASP A 54 29.91 -2.10 16.61
C ASP A 54 29.94 -2.49 15.12
N GLU A 55 28.77 -2.56 14.49
CA GLU A 55 28.65 -2.66 13.04
C GLU A 55 28.18 -1.30 12.52
N GLY A 56 29.16 -0.53 12.05
CA GLY A 56 28.94 0.73 11.35
C GLY A 56 27.92 0.53 10.24
N GLN A 57 26.72 1.08 10.44
CA GLN A 57 25.73 1.27 9.40
C GLN A 57 26.33 2.17 8.33
N ARG A 58 26.91 1.56 7.29
CA ARG A 58 26.98 2.16 5.97
C ARG A 58 25.53 2.33 5.51
N THR A 59 24.95 3.47 5.83
CA THR A 59 23.74 3.92 5.15
C THR A 59 24.13 4.17 3.69
N SER A 60 23.65 3.30 2.80
CA SER A 60 23.66 3.58 1.37
C SER A 60 23.07 4.98 1.17
N PRO A 61 23.71 5.85 0.37
CA PRO A 61 23.12 7.15 0.07
C PRO A 61 21.71 6.93 -0.48
N PRO A 62 20.71 7.73 -0.07
CA PRO A 62 19.34 7.57 -0.55
C PRO A 62 19.37 7.62 -2.07
N LEU A 63 18.68 6.67 -2.72
CA LEU A 63 18.47 6.69 -4.16
C LEU A 63 17.83 8.04 -4.51
N VAL A 64 18.60 8.89 -5.18
CA VAL A 64 18.10 10.19 -5.62
C VAL A 64 17.18 9.90 -6.80
N HIS A 65 15.87 9.85 -6.53
CA HIS A 65 14.88 9.80 -7.58
C HIS A 65 14.94 11.10 -8.40
N SER A 66 15.02 10.96 -9.72
CA SER A 66 14.89 12.09 -10.63
C SER A 66 13.44 12.16 -11.10
N TYR A 67 12.75 13.23 -10.69
CA TYR A 67 11.38 13.51 -11.10
C TYR A 67 11.41 14.33 -12.40
N HIS A 68 10.46 14.08 -13.30
CA HIS A 68 10.39 14.76 -14.59
C HIS A 68 9.58 16.05 -14.54
N CYS A 69 8.58 16.13 -13.67
CA CYS A 69 7.58 17.20 -13.65
C CYS A 69 7.57 18.04 -12.36
N GLY A 70 8.54 17.83 -11.47
CA GLY A 70 8.69 18.60 -10.23
C GLY A 70 9.35 17.80 -9.13
N GLY A 71 8.66 17.69 -7.99
CA GLY A 71 9.02 16.80 -6.90
C GLY A 71 7.89 16.76 -5.86
N PRO A 72 7.86 15.74 -4.99
CA PRO A 72 6.86 15.64 -3.96
C PRO A 72 6.97 16.79 -2.94
N SER A 73 5.82 17.22 -2.40
CA SER A 73 5.77 18.24 -1.35
C SER A 73 6.06 17.70 0.05
N VAL A 74 6.19 16.37 0.19
CA VAL A 74 6.60 15.68 1.42
C VAL A 74 8.04 15.16 1.29
N SER A 75 8.75 15.09 2.40
CA SER A 75 10.15 14.64 2.47
C SER A 75 10.38 13.72 3.68
N GLY A 76 11.48 12.97 3.65
CA GLY A 76 11.91 12.10 4.76
C GLY A 76 11.35 10.68 4.75
N GLY A 77 10.66 10.26 3.68
CA GLY A 77 10.16 8.90 3.50
C GLY A 77 10.91 8.09 2.45
N GLU A 78 10.61 6.80 2.41
CA GLU A 78 11.00 5.92 1.31
C GLU A 78 10.12 6.21 0.09
N VAL A 79 10.74 6.42 -1.07
CA VAL A 79 10.05 6.69 -2.32
C VAL A 79 10.10 5.45 -3.20
N LEU A 80 8.94 4.97 -3.63
CA LEU A 80 8.77 3.74 -4.38
C LEU A 80 7.98 4.01 -5.66
N PRO A 81 8.34 3.42 -6.81
CA PRO A 81 7.51 3.50 -8.00
C PRO A 81 6.19 2.76 -7.78
N ALA A 82 5.07 3.44 -7.99
CA ALA A 82 3.72 2.87 -7.88
C ALA A 82 3.11 2.52 -9.26
N LEU A 83 3.51 3.23 -10.31
CA LEU A 83 3.10 2.95 -11.69
C LEU A 83 4.23 3.36 -12.64
N TRP A 84 4.69 2.41 -13.44
CA TRP A 84 5.57 2.69 -14.57
C TRP A 84 4.77 2.98 -15.84
N TYR A 85 5.38 3.71 -16.77
CA TYR A 85 4.78 3.92 -18.09
C TYR A 85 4.64 2.58 -18.84
N SER A 86 5.58 1.66 -18.70
CA SER A 86 5.49 0.32 -19.30
C SER A 86 4.32 -0.54 -18.77
N ASP A 87 3.87 -0.31 -17.54
CA ASP A 87 2.72 -1.00 -16.93
C ASP A 87 1.37 -0.52 -17.49
N CYS A 88 1.38 0.58 -18.23
CA CYS A 88 0.18 1.15 -18.81
C CYS A 88 -0.38 0.25 -19.93
N THR A 89 -1.67 -0.08 -19.85
CA THR A 89 -2.36 -0.80 -20.91
C THR A 89 -2.37 0.03 -22.20
N LYS A 90 -1.92 -0.58 -23.31
CA LYS A 90 -1.75 0.06 -24.64
C LYS A 90 -2.95 0.87 -25.15
N ALA A 91 -4.16 0.55 -24.70
CA ALA A 91 -5.38 1.26 -25.07
C ALA A 91 -5.40 2.73 -24.62
N ALA A 92 -4.62 3.08 -23.59
CA ALA A 92 -4.70 4.41 -23.01
C ALA A 92 -3.79 5.48 -23.64
N TRP A 93 -2.68 5.09 -24.30
CA TRP A 93 -1.56 6.02 -24.57
C TRP A 93 -1.04 6.05 -26.00
N LYS A 94 -1.70 5.37 -26.95
CA LYS A 94 -1.33 5.49 -28.37
C LYS A 94 -2.10 6.64 -29.04
N LYS A 95 -1.66 7.87 -28.79
CA LYS A 95 -1.91 8.96 -29.74
C LYS A 95 -0.74 9.15 -30.72
N ASP A 96 0.50 8.96 -30.29
CA ASP A 96 1.67 9.33 -31.12
C ASP A 96 2.83 8.32 -31.12
N GLY A 97 2.55 7.03 -31.34
CA GLY A 97 3.54 6.07 -31.86
C GLY A 97 4.92 5.94 -31.18
N ALA A 98 5.09 6.47 -29.96
CA ALA A 98 6.40 6.57 -29.33
C ALA A 98 6.96 5.17 -29.02
N SER A 99 8.14 4.89 -29.57
CA SER A 99 8.88 3.66 -29.37
C SER A 99 9.25 3.53 -27.89
N LEU A 100 8.59 2.61 -27.19
CA LEU A 100 8.92 2.14 -25.85
C LEU A 100 10.28 1.42 -25.88
N ALA A 101 11.37 2.17 -25.89
CA ALA A 101 12.72 1.67 -25.63
C ALA A 101 13.72 2.84 -25.52
N GLN A 102 13.97 3.33 -24.30
CA GLN A 102 15.34 3.56 -23.81
C GLN A 102 15.35 3.68 -22.27
N ASP A 103 14.37 4.35 -21.66
CA ASP A 103 14.23 4.47 -20.20
C ASP A 103 12.74 4.39 -19.82
N ASP A 104 12.35 3.40 -19.02
CA ASP A 104 10.98 3.32 -18.50
C ASP A 104 10.78 4.40 -17.43
N THR A 105 9.74 5.20 -17.59
CA THR A 105 9.48 6.37 -16.72
C THR A 105 8.44 6.02 -15.67
N VAL A 106 8.73 6.35 -14.41
CA VAL A 106 7.73 6.27 -13.34
C VAL A 106 6.74 7.42 -13.49
N LEU A 107 5.45 7.12 -13.53
CA LEU A 107 4.38 8.11 -13.64
C LEU A 107 3.81 8.52 -12.27
N LEU A 108 3.78 7.57 -11.34
CA LEU A 108 3.24 7.76 -10.00
C LEU A 108 4.20 7.13 -8.99
N TYR A 109 4.54 7.88 -7.96
CA TYR A 109 5.35 7.43 -6.84
C TYR A 109 4.49 7.24 -5.60
N ARG A 110 4.71 6.16 -4.84
CA ARG A 110 4.26 5.98 -3.46
C ARG A 110 5.37 6.44 -2.54
N ILE A 111 5.03 7.23 -1.53
CA ILE A 111 5.97 7.74 -0.54
C ILE A 111 5.53 7.24 0.83
N VAL A 112 6.41 6.48 1.49
CA VAL A 112 6.18 5.90 2.81
C VAL A 112 6.97 6.72 3.83
N LEU A 113 6.26 7.59 4.55
CA LEU A 113 6.82 8.42 5.60
C LEU A 113 6.80 7.63 6.92
N PRO A 114 7.95 7.38 7.55
CA PRO A 114 8.01 6.64 8.81
C PRO A 114 7.38 7.49 9.93
N ARG A 115 6.39 6.95 10.65
CA ARG A 115 5.77 7.61 11.80
C ARG A 115 5.45 6.62 12.93
N PRO A 116 6.48 6.07 13.60
CA PRO A 116 6.31 4.99 14.56
C PRO A 116 5.23 5.31 15.61
N PRO A 117 4.33 4.36 15.94
CA PRO A 117 4.35 2.94 15.53
C PRO A 117 3.76 2.65 14.14
N TYR A 118 3.34 3.67 13.40
CA TYR A 118 2.67 3.56 12.10
C TYR A 118 3.54 4.08 10.95
N GLU A 119 2.95 4.10 9.76
CA GLU A 119 3.48 4.84 8.62
C GLU A 119 2.40 5.73 8.02
N VAL A 120 2.85 6.77 7.33
CA VAL A 120 1.98 7.66 6.55
C VAL A 120 2.31 7.44 5.08
N TRP A 121 1.29 7.15 4.28
CA TRP A 121 1.44 7.05 2.84
C TRP A 121 1.01 8.34 2.15
N ALA A 122 1.79 8.71 1.13
CA ALA A 122 1.43 9.73 0.17
C ALA A 122 1.70 9.20 -1.25
N PHE A 123 1.10 9.86 -2.24
CA PHE A 123 1.37 9.60 -3.65
C PHE A 123 1.75 10.90 -4.35
N TYR A 124 2.75 10.83 -5.22
CA TYR A 124 3.18 11.94 -6.06
C TYR A 124 3.00 11.58 -7.54
N ASN A 125 2.28 12.43 -8.26
CA ASN A 125 2.02 12.30 -9.68
C ASN A 125 3.06 13.11 -10.48
N ASP A 126 3.95 12.40 -11.16
CA ASP A 126 5.05 13.00 -11.91
C ASP A 126 4.68 13.26 -13.39
N THR A 127 3.43 13.67 -13.62
CA THR A 127 2.87 13.95 -14.95
C THR A 127 2.23 15.33 -14.97
N LYS A 128 2.01 15.91 -16.15
CA LYS A 128 1.42 17.26 -16.32
C LYS A 128 -0.03 17.25 -16.79
N ASP A 129 -0.50 16.12 -17.26
CA ASP A 129 -1.74 15.98 -18.00
C ASP A 129 -2.57 14.76 -17.58
N ILE A 130 -2.09 13.97 -16.62
CA ILE A 130 -2.80 12.79 -16.10
C ILE A 130 -3.24 13.05 -14.67
N GLN A 131 -4.48 12.74 -14.36
CA GLN A 131 -4.99 12.62 -13.01
C GLN A 131 -5.11 11.13 -12.67
N PHE A 132 -4.56 10.72 -11.52
CA PHE A 132 -4.63 9.35 -11.05
C PHE A 132 -5.70 9.16 -9.97
N TYR A 133 -6.49 8.11 -10.12
CA TYR A 133 -7.41 7.60 -9.12
C TYR A 133 -6.77 6.36 -8.51
N VAL A 134 -6.34 6.48 -7.25
CA VAL A 134 -5.69 5.40 -6.52
C VAL A 134 -6.72 4.77 -5.61
N THR A 135 -6.85 3.44 -5.68
CA THR A 135 -7.70 2.64 -4.80
C THR A 135 -6.82 1.65 -4.04
N ILE A 136 -6.82 1.73 -2.71
CA ILE A 136 -6.11 0.79 -1.84
C ILE A 136 -7.16 -0.13 -1.22
N HIS A 137 -7.09 -1.41 -1.55
CA HIS A 137 -7.89 -2.45 -0.94
C HIS A 137 -7.09 -3.08 0.21
N PHE A 138 -7.58 -2.96 1.43
CA PHE A 138 -7.08 -3.67 2.60
C PHE A 138 -7.90 -4.93 2.83
N TYR A 139 -7.22 -6.07 2.81
CA TYR A 139 -7.81 -7.38 3.11
C TYR A 139 -7.89 -7.58 4.63
N PRO A 140 -8.83 -8.44 5.10
CA PRO A 140 -8.89 -8.83 6.50
C PRO A 140 -7.52 -9.31 7.02
N HIS A 141 -7.00 -8.65 8.06
CA HIS A 141 -5.77 -9.02 8.74
C HIS A 141 -5.79 -8.59 10.22
N PRO A 142 -5.39 -9.41 11.21
CA PRO A 142 -5.54 -9.07 12.64
C PRO A 142 -4.94 -7.74 13.09
N GLU A 143 -3.87 -7.30 12.41
CA GLU A 143 -3.20 -6.02 12.68
C GLU A 143 -3.89 -4.83 11.99
N GLN A 144 -4.78 -5.08 11.02
CA GLN A 144 -5.57 -4.10 10.30
C GLN A 144 -6.86 -3.77 11.07
N ARG A 145 -6.79 -2.77 11.95
CA ARG A 145 -7.92 -2.34 12.79
C ARG A 145 -8.46 -0.97 12.37
N ARG A 146 -9.77 -0.76 12.57
CA ARG A 146 -10.48 0.46 12.14
C ARG A 146 -9.95 1.73 12.79
N GLU A 147 -9.68 1.65 14.07
CA GLU A 147 -9.09 2.71 14.89
C GLU A 147 -7.62 2.98 14.55
N LEU A 148 -6.96 2.12 13.78
CA LEU A 148 -5.55 2.24 13.39
C LEU A 148 -5.36 2.65 11.92
N LEU A 149 -6.43 2.86 11.16
CA LEU A 149 -6.37 3.29 9.76
C LEU A 149 -7.13 4.60 9.57
N MET A 150 -6.39 5.69 9.46
CA MET A 150 -6.94 7.04 9.37
C MET A 150 -6.79 7.58 7.94
N PRO A 151 -7.87 8.08 7.30
CA PRO A 151 -7.75 8.80 6.05
C PRO A 151 -7.02 10.13 6.27
N LEU A 152 -6.19 10.51 5.30
CA LEU A 152 -5.52 11.81 5.28
C LEU A 152 -5.92 12.63 4.05
N GLY A 153 -5.85 13.95 4.17
CA GLY A 153 -6.17 14.88 3.08
C GLY A 153 -7.58 14.68 2.54
N ALA A 154 -7.70 14.53 1.22
CA ALA A 154 -8.97 14.28 0.54
C ALA A 154 -9.31 12.77 0.40
N THR A 155 -8.55 11.88 1.07
CA THR A 155 -8.76 10.45 0.98
C THR A 155 -10.05 10.04 1.68
N THR A 156 -10.81 9.16 1.04
CA THR A 156 -11.98 8.51 1.64
C THR A 156 -11.61 7.08 2.03
N VAL A 157 -12.06 6.61 3.18
CA VAL A 157 -11.91 5.21 3.63
C VAL A 157 -13.29 4.66 3.95
N VAL A 158 -13.65 3.54 3.31
CA VAL A 158 -14.91 2.82 3.54
C VAL A 158 -14.59 1.42 4.05
N TRP A 159 -15.14 1.07 5.21
CA TRP A 159 -15.10 -0.28 5.76
C TRP A 159 -16.26 -1.08 5.16
N LEU A 160 -15.97 -2.22 4.54
CA LEU A 160 -16.97 -3.03 3.83
C LEU A 160 -17.68 -4.00 4.77
N GLU A 161 -16.97 -4.49 5.77
CA GLU A 161 -17.49 -5.38 6.80
C GLU A 161 -16.99 -4.85 8.15
N ASP A 162 -17.92 -4.61 9.08
CA ASP A 162 -17.55 -4.42 10.47
C ASP A 162 -17.04 -5.79 10.93
N GLY A 163 -15.73 -5.87 11.16
CA GLY A 163 -15.09 -7.05 11.71
C GLY A 163 -15.90 -7.62 12.87
N SER A 164 -16.02 -8.95 12.94
CA SER A 164 -16.80 -9.66 13.95
C SER A 164 -16.65 -9.00 15.33
N GLN A 165 -17.78 -8.79 16.02
CA GLN A 165 -17.81 -8.19 17.36
C GLN A 165 -16.86 -8.87 18.37
N ASN A 166 -16.42 -10.09 18.06
CA ASN A 166 -15.47 -10.84 18.87
C ASN A 166 -14.01 -10.35 18.73
N GLY A 167 -13.74 -9.34 17.90
CA GLY A 167 -12.41 -8.75 17.72
C GLY A 167 -11.39 -9.69 17.05
N MET A 168 -11.85 -10.82 16.51
CA MET A 168 -11.01 -11.82 15.84
C MET A 168 -10.95 -11.65 14.33
N ASP A 169 -12.02 -11.13 13.72
CA ASP A 169 -12.05 -10.90 12.28
C ASP A 169 -11.80 -9.43 12.03
N ALA A 170 -10.66 -9.09 11.46
CA ALA A 170 -10.41 -7.75 10.98
C ALA A 170 -11.29 -7.47 9.76
N GLY A 171 -11.95 -6.32 9.74
CA GLY A 171 -12.74 -5.89 8.60
C GLY A 171 -11.89 -5.64 7.36
N SER A 172 -12.51 -5.65 6.19
CA SER A 172 -11.90 -5.15 4.97
C SER A 172 -12.19 -3.66 4.79
N ALA A 173 -11.24 -2.92 4.22
CA ALA A 173 -11.38 -1.49 3.98
C ALA A 173 -10.93 -1.12 2.57
N VAL A 174 -11.53 -0.07 2.02
CA VAL A 174 -11.15 0.51 0.73
C VAL A 174 -10.85 1.99 0.92
N ALA A 175 -9.61 2.39 0.67
CA ALA A 175 -9.22 3.79 0.61
C ALA A 175 -9.21 4.27 -0.85
N LYS A 176 -9.74 5.48 -1.12
CA LYS A 176 -9.73 6.10 -2.45
C LYS A 176 -9.25 7.53 -2.36
N LEU A 177 -8.34 7.88 -3.26
CA LEU A 177 -7.83 9.23 -3.42
C LEU A 177 -7.59 9.57 -4.89
N VAL A 178 -7.53 10.87 -5.14
CA VAL A 178 -7.18 11.46 -6.43
C VAL A 178 -5.83 12.15 -6.28
N VAL A 179 -4.94 11.97 -7.26
CA VAL A 179 -3.64 12.64 -7.34
C VAL A 179 -3.60 13.42 -8.65
N GLY A 180 -3.74 14.75 -8.57
CA GLY A 180 -3.70 15.62 -9.74
C GLY A 180 -2.29 15.73 -10.34
N PRO A 181 -2.16 16.26 -11.57
CA PRO A 181 -0.86 16.43 -12.21
C PRO A 181 0.09 17.27 -11.36
N THR A 182 1.34 16.82 -11.19
CA THR A 182 2.39 17.48 -10.39
C THR A 182 2.05 17.65 -8.90
N GLU A 183 1.01 16.98 -8.41
CA GLU A 183 0.56 17.09 -7.01
C GLU A 183 1.04 15.91 -6.16
N THR A 184 1.18 16.19 -4.87
CA THR A 184 1.30 15.16 -3.83
C THR A 184 0.00 15.08 -3.04
N ALA A 185 -0.58 13.88 -2.96
CA ALA A 185 -1.77 13.62 -2.16
C ALA A 185 -1.43 12.69 -0.98
N LEU A 186 -1.81 13.10 0.23
CA LEU A 186 -1.75 12.22 1.40
C LEU A 186 -2.86 11.18 1.30
N ALA A 187 -2.53 9.92 1.60
CA ALA A 187 -3.44 8.78 1.50
C ALA A 187 -4.00 8.39 2.87
N VAL A 188 -3.20 7.66 3.64
CA VAL A 188 -3.63 7.03 4.89
C VAL A 188 -2.49 7.05 5.90
N GLU A 189 -2.85 7.05 7.18
CA GLU A 189 -1.97 6.79 8.31
C GLU A 189 -2.40 5.51 9.00
N GLY A 190 -1.46 4.61 9.30
CA GLY A 190 -1.77 3.36 9.99
C GLY A 190 -0.75 2.24 9.80
N HIS A 191 -1.14 1.02 10.19
CA HIS A 191 -0.44 -0.21 9.81
C HIS A 191 -0.94 -0.65 8.44
N MET A 192 -0.10 -0.59 7.42
CA MET A 192 -0.47 -1.00 6.06
C MET A 192 -0.09 -2.46 5.85
N VAL A 193 -1.03 -3.36 6.11
CA VAL A 193 -0.83 -4.81 5.98
C VAL A 193 -1.88 -5.39 5.05
N ALA A 194 -1.52 -6.49 4.38
CA ALA A 194 -2.40 -7.25 3.49
C ALA A 194 -3.22 -6.36 2.54
N TYR A 195 -2.56 -5.73 1.56
CA TYR A 195 -3.22 -4.77 0.68
C TYR A 195 -2.93 -5.00 -0.80
N ARG A 196 -3.77 -4.37 -1.63
CA ARG A 196 -3.59 -4.24 -3.08
C ARG A 196 -3.87 -2.81 -3.50
N ILE A 197 -3.00 -2.26 -4.35
CA ILE A 197 -3.18 -0.94 -4.95
C ILE A 197 -3.62 -1.11 -6.40
N ILE A 198 -4.68 -0.40 -6.76
CA ILE A 198 -5.18 -0.28 -8.12
C ILE A 198 -5.09 1.18 -8.52
N VAL A 199 -4.45 1.46 -9.65
CA VAL A 199 -4.26 2.81 -10.16
C VAL A 199 -4.98 2.96 -11.50
N ASN A 200 -5.83 3.98 -11.60
CA ASN A 200 -6.48 4.37 -12.84
C ASN A 200 -6.05 5.78 -13.26
N GLY A 201 -5.52 5.95 -14.47
CA GLY A 201 -5.13 7.25 -15.01
C GLY A 201 -6.14 7.79 -16.02
N PHE A 202 -6.44 9.09 -15.94
CA PHE A 202 -7.32 9.80 -16.89
C PHE A 202 -6.69 11.13 -17.30
N PRO A 203 -6.92 11.63 -18.54
CA PRO A 203 -6.50 12.99 -18.90
C PRO A 203 -7.13 14.03 -17.96
N ALA A 204 -6.34 14.94 -17.41
CA ALA A 204 -6.79 15.95 -16.46
C ALA A 204 -7.87 16.89 -17.04
N ASN A 205 -7.85 17.09 -18.36
CA ASN A 205 -8.84 17.91 -19.08
C ASN A 205 -10.21 17.22 -19.24
N PHE A 206 -10.38 15.97 -18.79
CA PHE A 206 -11.63 15.22 -18.97
C PHE A 206 -12.78 15.72 -18.08
N MET A 207 -12.51 16.49 -17.01
CA MET A 207 -13.55 16.97 -16.08
C MET A 207 -14.05 18.41 -16.36
N MET A 208 -13.70 19.03 -17.49
CA MET A 208 -14.21 20.35 -17.91
C MET A 208 -15.28 20.29 -19.01
N GLN A 209 -15.95 19.16 -19.22
CA GLN A 209 -17.11 19.00 -20.12
C GLN A 209 -18.30 18.43 -19.36
#